data_AF-A0A2V6KTL1-F1
#
_entry.id   AF-A0A2V6KTL1-F1
#
_cell.length_a   1.000
_cell.length_b   1.000
_cell.length_c   1.000
_cell.angle_alpha   90.00
_cell.angle_beta   90.00
_cell.angle_gamma   90.00
#
_symmetry.space_group_name_H-M   'P 1'
#
loop_
_entity.id
_entity.type
_entity.pdbx_description
1 polymer ?
#
loop_
_entity_poly.entity_id
_entity_poly.type
_entity_poly.pdbx_seq_one_letter_code
_entity_poly.pdbx_strand_id
1 'polypeptide(L)'
;SSLPDEGGNTFTLELSDDLPRSRGIHKKTFHGFWDYDAVNTLFPEVPKALRKNELQSQIEPLKKQLVHEMAAHEPRNWQMPANLEIRKYAEAWADEILPVACEAHQRLQFTNVHPLREEDRVLAAGEAEEKPMADHIAYRTWATNVVGEELHKAGWRLADLLEKALR
;
A
#
# COMPACT_ATOMS: atom_id res chain seq x y z
N SER A 1 -4.89 7.92 25.29
CA SER A 1 -5.75 7.32 24.26
C SER A 1 -5.52 8.08 22.97
N SER A 2 -5.07 7.40 21.91
CA SER A 2 -5.04 7.96 20.55
C SER A 2 -6.41 7.75 19.89
N LEU A 3 -6.85 8.71 19.08
CA LEU A 3 -8.04 8.53 18.22
C LEU A 3 -7.67 7.66 17.01
N PRO A 4 -8.57 6.78 16.53
CA PRO A 4 -8.35 5.99 15.32
C PRO A 4 -8.34 6.89 14.07
N ASP A 5 -7.56 6.52 13.07
CA ASP A 5 -7.38 7.26 11.81
C ASP A 5 -8.03 6.56 10.60
N GLU A 6 -8.85 5.53 10.85
CA GLU A 6 -9.45 4.66 9.82
C GLU A 6 -8.41 4.06 8.85
N GLY A 7 -7.22 3.70 9.35
CA GLY A 7 -6.16 3.15 8.51
C GLY A 7 -5.64 4.14 7.47
N GLY A 8 -5.57 5.42 7.85
CA GLY A 8 -5.08 6.52 7.01
C GLY A 8 -6.12 7.13 6.06
N ASN A 9 -7.40 6.76 6.14
CA ASN A 9 -8.42 7.30 5.23
C ASN A 9 -8.74 8.78 5.49
N THR A 10 -8.54 9.24 6.73
CA THR A 10 -8.84 10.60 7.17
C THR A 10 -7.64 11.56 7.11
N PHE A 11 -6.48 11.07 6.67
CA PHE A 11 -5.25 11.84 6.54
C PHE A 11 -4.92 12.10 5.08
N THR A 12 -4.60 13.35 4.75
CA THR A 12 -3.99 13.69 3.45
C THR A 12 -2.50 13.41 3.51
N LEU A 13 -1.96 12.69 2.52
CA LEU A 13 -0.52 12.40 2.43
C LEU A 13 0.21 13.44 1.58
N GLU A 14 1.38 13.86 2.05
CA GLU A 14 2.31 14.74 1.33
C GLU A 14 3.69 14.12 1.26
N LEU A 15 4.16 13.82 0.05
CA LEU A 15 5.49 13.27 -0.15
C LEU A 15 6.46 14.34 -0.66
N SER A 16 7.74 14.16 -0.34
CA SER A 16 8.81 15.10 -0.69
C SER A 16 9.02 15.25 -2.20
N ASP A 17 8.63 14.23 -2.97
CA ASP A 17 8.69 14.19 -4.43
C ASP A 17 7.40 14.61 -5.13
N ASP A 18 6.36 14.99 -4.38
CA ASP A 18 5.11 15.47 -4.96
C ASP A 18 5.30 16.87 -5.60
N LEU A 19 4.56 17.11 -6.68
CA LEU A 19 4.51 18.44 -7.29
C LEU A 19 3.91 19.45 -6.29
N PRO A 20 4.39 20.71 -6.29
CA PRO A 20 3.85 21.74 -5.42
C PRO A 20 2.34 21.86 -5.56
N ARG A 21 1.65 21.93 -4.41
CA ARG A 21 0.18 22.08 -4.32
C ARG A 21 -0.29 23.19 -5.28
N SER A 22 -1.08 22.82 -6.29
CA SER A 22 -1.78 23.76 -7.17
C SER A 22 -3.29 23.60 -7.05
N ARG A 23 -4.02 24.69 -7.29
CA ARG A 23 -5.50 24.68 -7.22
C ARG A 23 -6.05 23.65 -8.22
N GLY A 24 -6.82 22.68 -7.73
CA GLY A 24 -7.50 21.66 -8.54
C GLY A 24 -6.86 20.26 -8.52
N ILE A 25 -5.72 20.08 -7.86
CA ILE A 25 -5.17 18.74 -7.60
C ILE A 25 -5.93 18.11 -6.42
N HIS A 26 -6.55 16.95 -6.64
CA HIS A 26 -7.20 16.19 -5.57
C HIS A 26 -6.16 15.76 -4.52
N LYS A 27 -6.46 16.06 -3.26
CA LYS A 27 -5.69 15.59 -2.10
C LYS A 27 -5.76 14.06 -2.06
N LYS A 28 -4.61 13.40 -1.99
CA LYS A 28 -4.52 11.94 -1.85
C LYS A 28 -4.59 11.58 -0.39
N THR A 29 -5.44 10.62 -0.04
CA THR A 29 -5.46 10.11 1.33
C THR A 29 -4.25 9.21 1.55
N PHE A 30 -3.82 9.08 2.81
CA PHE A 30 -2.73 8.19 3.17
C PHE A 30 -3.06 6.74 2.79
N HIS A 31 -4.28 6.30 3.06
CA HIS A 31 -4.77 5.00 2.60
C HIS A 31 -4.78 4.87 1.07
N GLY A 32 -5.33 5.86 0.37
CA GLY A 32 -5.45 5.84 -1.09
C GLY A 32 -4.10 5.82 -1.81
N PHE A 33 -3.05 6.39 -1.20
CA PHE A 33 -1.70 6.26 -1.72
C PHE A 33 -1.23 4.80 -1.76
N TRP A 34 -1.47 4.02 -0.71
CA TRP A 34 -1.07 2.61 -0.66
C TRP A 34 -1.85 1.76 -1.67
N ASP A 35 -3.17 1.97 -1.74
CA ASP A 35 -4.06 1.22 -2.62
C ASP A 35 -3.81 1.50 -4.11
N TYR A 36 -3.39 2.72 -4.44
CA TYR A 36 -3.29 3.17 -5.83
C TYR A 36 -1.89 3.62 -6.24
N ASP A 37 -1.34 4.65 -5.60
CA ASP A 37 -0.09 5.26 -6.06
C ASP A 37 1.13 4.34 -5.90
N ALA A 38 1.27 3.67 -4.75
CA ALA A 38 2.37 2.74 -4.51
C ALA A 38 2.31 1.54 -5.47
N VAL A 39 1.11 1.00 -5.72
CA VAL A 39 0.89 -0.07 -6.72
C VAL A 39 1.24 0.39 -8.12
N ASN A 40 0.77 1.56 -8.54
CA ASN A 40 1.04 2.05 -9.90
C ASN A 40 2.51 2.43 -10.12
N THR A 41 3.26 2.74 -9.06
CA THR A 41 4.70 3.02 -9.13
C THR A 41 5.52 1.76 -9.47
N LEU A 42 4.95 0.56 -9.38
CA LEU A 42 5.58 -0.66 -9.89
C LEU A 42 5.72 -0.68 -11.43
N PHE A 43 4.94 0.14 -12.13
CA PHE A 43 5.00 0.24 -13.58
C PHE A 43 5.89 1.42 -14.00
N PRO A 44 6.68 1.28 -15.09
CA PRO A 44 7.41 2.38 -15.68
C PRO A 44 6.54 3.63 -15.86
N GLU A 45 7.11 4.81 -15.63
CA GLU A 45 6.39 6.08 -15.81
C GLU A 45 5.83 6.18 -17.23
N VAL A 46 4.51 6.11 -17.35
CA VAL A 46 3.82 6.32 -18.61
C VAL A 46 3.54 7.81 -18.76
N PRO A 47 3.75 8.41 -19.96
CA PRO A 47 3.56 9.85 -20.14
C PRO A 47 2.17 10.35 -19.68
N LYS A 48 2.17 11.37 -18.80
CA LYS A 48 0.96 11.97 -18.19
C LYS A 48 -0.06 12.55 -19.19
N ALA A 49 0.32 12.72 -20.45
CA ALA A 49 -0.50 13.33 -21.50
C ALA A 49 -1.43 12.35 -22.24
N LEU A 50 -1.38 11.05 -21.93
CA LEU A 50 -2.18 10.04 -22.61
C LEU A 50 -3.63 10.03 -22.12
N ARG A 51 -4.57 9.77 -23.03
CA ARG A 51 -5.97 9.53 -22.65
C ARG A 51 -6.06 8.22 -21.87
N LYS A 52 -7.04 8.10 -20.97
CA LYS A 52 -7.26 6.91 -20.11
C LYS A 52 -7.18 5.58 -20.87
N ASN A 53 -7.76 5.48 -22.05
CA ASN A 53 -7.76 4.25 -22.85
C ASN A 53 -6.36 3.92 -23.43
N GLU A 54 -5.61 4.95 -23.83
CA GLU A 54 -4.24 4.80 -24.34
C GLU A 54 -3.28 4.41 -23.21
N LEU A 55 -3.47 5.01 -22.03
CA LEU A 55 -2.76 4.63 -20.80
C LEU A 55 -3.04 3.18 -20.43
N GLN A 56 -4.30 2.75 -20.42
CA GLN A 56 -4.66 1.36 -20.13
C GLN A 56 -4.00 0.38 -21.10
N SER A 57 -3.98 0.73 -22.40
CA SER A 57 -3.40 -0.12 -23.44
C SER A 57 -1.89 -0.31 -23.30
N GLN A 58 -1.21 0.67 -22.68
CA GLN A 58 0.23 0.57 -22.37
C GLN A 58 0.51 -0.15 -21.05
N ILE A 59 -0.34 0.04 -20.04
CA ILE A 59 -0.18 -0.61 -18.73
C ILE A 59 -0.52 -2.11 -18.79
N GLU A 60 -1.50 -2.52 -19.59
CA GLU A 60 -1.96 -3.92 -19.63
C GLU A 60 -0.84 -4.93 -19.97
N PRO A 61 0.01 -4.71 -21.00
CA PRO A 61 1.17 -5.57 -21.25
C PRO A 61 2.15 -5.62 -20.07
N LEU A 62 2.43 -4.48 -19.44
CA LEU A 62 3.35 -4.39 -18.30
C LEU A 62 2.80 -5.13 -17.08
N LYS A 63 1.51 -4.99 -16.83
CA LYS A 63 0.79 -5.76 -15.80
C LYS A 63 0.88 -7.25 -16.04
N LYS A 64 0.66 -7.71 -17.29
CA LYS A 64 0.79 -9.13 -17.65
C LYS A 64 2.22 -9.64 -17.43
N GLN A 65 3.21 -8.85 -17.81
CA GLN A 65 4.61 -9.19 -17.59
C GLN A 65 4.93 -9.31 -16.10
N LEU A 66 4.55 -8.32 -15.28
CA LEU A 66 4.77 -8.34 -13.83
C LEU A 66 4.12 -9.56 -13.18
N VAL A 67 2.86 -9.85 -13.53
CA VAL A 67 2.14 -11.03 -13.02
C VAL A 67 2.86 -12.32 -13.44
N HIS A 68 3.34 -12.41 -14.68
CA HIS A 68 4.08 -13.57 -15.15
C HIS A 68 5.39 -13.76 -14.36
N GLU A 69 6.15 -12.68 -14.15
CA GLU A 69 7.41 -12.72 -13.38
C GLU A 69 7.18 -13.14 -11.93
N MET A 70 6.17 -12.58 -11.26
CA MET A 70 5.79 -12.94 -9.89
C MET A 70 5.28 -14.38 -9.78
N ALA A 71 4.55 -14.88 -10.77
CA ALA A 71 4.07 -16.27 -10.78
C ALA A 71 5.20 -17.28 -11.09
N ALA A 72 6.19 -16.87 -11.89
CA ALA A 72 7.30 -17.74 -12.29
C ALA A 72 8.35 -17.96 -11.19
N HIS A 73 8.39 -17.08 -10.18
CA HIS A 73 9.40 -17.11 -9.12
C HIS A 73 8.73 -17.16 -7.77
N GLU A 74 9.18 -18.06 -6.90
CA GLU A 74 8.66 -18.14 -5.54
C GLU A 74 9.17 -16.95 -4.70
N PRO A 75 8.28 -16.20 -4.00
CA PRO A 75 8.69 -15.14 -3.09
C PRO A 75 9.42 -15.71 -1.88
N ARG A 76 10.08 -14.86 -1.10
CA ARG A 76 10.64 -15.28 0.20
C ARG A 76 9.57 -15.21 1.27
N ASN A 77 9.62 -16.13 2.25
CA ASN A 77 8.80 -16.10 3.47
C ASN A 77 7.27 -16.01 3.25
N TRP A 78 6.74 -16.49 2.12
CA TRP A 78 5.31 -16.41 1.84
C TRP A 78 4.50 -17.54 2.50
N GLN A 79 5.14 -18.70 2.69
CA GLN A 79 4.54 -19.92 3.20
C GLN A 79 4.10 -19.76 4.66
N MET A 80 2.90 -20.22 4.97
CA MET A 80 2.46 -20.33 6.36
C MET A 80 3.12 -21.54 7.04
N PRO A 81 3.36 -21.48 8.37
CA PRO A 81 3.87 -22.62 9.11
C PRO A 81 3.02 -23.87 8.84
N ALA A 82 3.66 -25.00 8.56
CA ALA A 82 2.97 -26.23 8.13
C ALA A 82 1.98 -26.78 9.18
N ASN A 83 2.17 -26.42 10.45
CA ASN A 83 1.31 -26.78 11.58
C ASN A 83 0.21 -25.75 11.88
N LEU A 84 0.13 -24.65 11.12
CA LEU A 84 -0.91 -23.65 11.28
C LEU A 84 -2.21 -24.12 10.62
N GLU A 85 -3.31 -24.09 11.38
CA GLU A 85 -4.63 -24.38 10.82
C GLU A 85 -5.04 -23.33 9.78
N ILE A 86 -5.66 -23.75 8.67
CA ILE A 86 -6.10 -22.85 7.59
C ILE A 86 -6.96 -21.69 8.12
N ARG A 87 -7.80 -21.95 9.12
CA ARG A 87 -8.67 -20.93 9.74
C ARG A 87 -7.90 -19.81 10.44
N LYS A 88 -6.60 -20.02 10.71
CA LYS A 88 -5.69 -19.07 11.33
C LYS A 88 -4.80 -18.33 10.33
N TYR A 89 -4.87 -18.65 9.04
CA TYR A 89 -4.06 -17.98 8.01
C TYR A 89 -4.33 -16.48 7.95
N ALA A 90 -5.61 -16.07 8.00
CA ALA A 90 -5.98 -14.66 7.92
C ALA A 90 -5.41 -13.84 9.09
N GLU A 91 -5.45 -14.39 10.32
CA GLU A 91 -4.87 -13.76 11.51
C GLU A 91 -3.35 -13.66 11.36
N ALA A 92 -2.68 -14.72 10.93
CA ALA A 92 -1.23 -14.71 10.72
C ALA A 92 -0.78 -13.70 9.65
N TRP A 93 -1.51 -13.56 8.55
CA TRP A 93 -1.21 -12.54 7.53
C TRP A 93 -1.46 -11.12 8.03
N ALA A 94 -2.50 -10.92 8.84
CA ALA A 94 -2.74 -9.63 9.49
C ALA A 94 -1.60 -9.28 10.46
N ASP A 95 -1.15 -10.23 11.27
CA ASP A 95 -0.04 -10.03 12.19
C ASP A 95 1.27 -9.70 11.47
N GLU A 96 1.52 -10.33 10.31
CA GLU A 96 2.72 -10.08 9.50
C GLU A 96 2.77 -8.66 8.91
N ILE A 97 1.63 -8.08 8.51
CA ILE A 97 1.61 -6.75 7.89
C ILE A 97 1.59 -5.61 8.93
N LEU A 98 1.23 -5.87 10.18
CA LEU A 98 1.16 -4.84 11.23
C LEU A 98 2.48 -4.08 11.46
N PRO A 99 3.66 -4.72 11.50
CA PRO A 99 4.94 -4.01 11.57
C PRO A 99 5.16 -3.05 10.40
N VAL A 100 4.77 -3.46 9.18
CA VAL A 100 4.87 -2.61 7.98
C VAL A 100 3.94 -1.40 8.09
N ALA A 101 2.70 -1.60 8.55
CA ALA A 101 1.78 -0.51 8.81
C ALA A 101 2.32 0.44 9.90
N CYS A 102 2.98 -0.08 10.93
CA CYS A 102 3.63 0.73 11.95
C CYS A 102 4.79 1.55 11.36
N GLU A 103 5.66 0.93 10.56
CA GLU A 103 6.76 1.63 9.88
C GLU A 103 6.24 2.71 8.93
N ALA A 104 5.16 2.44 8.20
CA ALA A 104 4.48 3.41 7.34
C ALA A 104 4.13 4.69 8.11
N HIS A 105 3.53 4.55 9.29
CA HIS A 105 3.22 5.70 10.15
C HIS A 105 4.49 6.35 10.72
N GLN A 106 5.49 5.54 11.10
CA GLN A 106 6.74 6.03 11.64
C GLN A 106 7.58 6.79 10.62
N ARG A 107 7.38 6.59 9.32
CA ARG A 107 8.04 7.36 8.25
C ARG A 107 7.38 8.71 7.97
N LEU A 108 6.27 9.01 8.66
CA LEU A 108 5.53 10.25 8.51
C LEU A 108 5.60 11.10 9.78
N GLN A 109 5.26 12.37 9.61
CA GLN A 109 4.94 13.31 10.66
C GLN A 109 3.48 13.71 10.50
N PHE A 110 2.68 13.53 11.55
CA PHE A 110 1.26 13.92 11.53
C PHE A 110 1.12 15.37 12.02
N THR A 111 0.61 16.23 11.15
CA THR A 111 0.43 17.66 11.38
C THR A 111 -1.04 18.02 11.27
N ASN A 112 -1.42 19.16 11.85
CA ASN A 112 -2.81 19.67 11.80
C ASN A 112 -3.87 18.64 12.26
N VAL A 113 -3.52 17.79 13.23
CA VAL A 113 -4.38 16.70 13.74
C VAL A 113 -5.55 17.27 14.52
N HIS A 114 -6.76 16.90 14.13
CA HIS A 114 -8.01 17.33 14.77
C HIS A 114 -9.04 16.19 14.81
N PRO A 115 -9.98 16.21 15.78
CA PRO A 115 -11.06 15.25 15.82
C PRO A 115 -12.06 15.50 14.69
N LEU A 116 -12.32 14.49 13.88
CA LEU A 116 -13.40 14.44 12.89
C LEU A 116 -14.56 13.62 13.47
N ARG A 117 -15.74 14.23 13.58
CA ARG A 117 -16.95 13.52 14.02
C ARG A 117 -17.64 12.92 12.80
N GLU A 118 -17.69 11.59 12.75
CA GLU A 118 -18.63 10.83 11.92
C GLU A 118 -19.78 10.36 12.80
N GLU A 119 -20.93 10.05 12.20
CA GLU A 119 -22.24 9.82 12.86
C GLU A 119 -22.13 9.20 14.26
N ASP A 120 -21.45 8.06 14.39
CA ASP A 120 -21.32 7.30 15.64
C ASP A 120 -19.90 7.27 16.24
N ARG A 121 -18.93 7.99 15.66
CA ARG A 121 -17.51 7.87 16.06
C ARG A 121 -16.71 9.15 15.90
N VAL A 122 -15.63 9.26 16.68
CA VAL A 122 -14.65 10.35 16.58
C VAL A 122 -13.34 9.78 16.05
N LEU A 123 -12.88 10.31 14.93
CA LEU A 123 -11.67 9.92 14.22
C LEU A 123 -10.60 11.01 14.34
N ALA A 124 -9.33 10.65 14.23
CA ALA A 124 -8.26 11.61 13.96
C ALA A 124 -8.26 11.93 12.46
N ALA A 125 -8.18 13.20 12.10
CA ALA A 125 -7.97 13.64 10.71
C ALA A 125 -6.88 14.72 10.68
N GLY A 126 -6.22 14.88 9.54
CA GLY A 126 -5.14 15.85 9.41
C GLY A 126 -4.29 15.64 8.17
N GLU A 127 -3.02 16.02 8.29
CA GLU A 127 -2.00 15.89 7.25
C GLU A 127 -0.92 14.92 7.74
N ALA A 128 -0.40 14.11 6.83
CA ALA A 128 0.69 13.18 7.05
C ALA A 128 1.80 13.54 6.07
N GLU A 129 2.87 14.14 6.59
CA GLU A 129 3.98 14.65 5.81
C GLU A 129 5.15 13.67 5.89
N GLU A 130 5.78 13.37 4.75
CA GLU A 130 7.02 12.61 4.74
C GLU A 130 8.09 13.32 5.57
N LYS A 131 8.77 12.56 6.44
CA LYS A 131 9.94 13.05 7.17
C LYS A 131 11.21 12.32 6.74
N PRO A 132 12.40 12.95 6.88
CA PRO A 132 13.66 12.30 6.59
C PRO A 132 13.87 11.06 7.47
N MET A 133 14.16 9.93 6.82
CA MET A 133 14.50 8.67 7.49
C MET A 133 16.01 8.44 7.48
N ALA A 134 16.49 7.66 8.46
CA ALA A 134 17.92 7.37 8.62
C ALA A 134 18.50 6.54 7.45
N ASP A 135 17.65 5.79 6.74
CA ASP A 135 18.02 5.04 5.54
C ASP A 135 18.07 5.93 4.28
N HIS A 136 17.62 7.18 4.38
CA HIS A 136 17.50 8.14 3.28
C HIS A 136 16.66 7.62 2.09
N ILE A 137 15.78 6.64 2.32
CA ILE A 137 14.88 6.11 1.30
C ILE A 137 13.61 6.95 1.31
N ALA A 138 13.28 7.53 0.16
CA ALA A 138 12.03 8.27 -0.02
C ALA A 138 10.81 7.36 0.23
N TYR A 139 9.78 7.92 0.84
CA TYR A 139 8.57 7.21 1.25
C TYR A 139 7.96 6.42 0.09
N ARG A 140 7.85 7.05 -1.10
CA ARG A 140 7.29 6.41 -2.29
C ARG A 140 8.10 5.18 -2.71
N THR A 141 9.42 5.31 -2.77
CA THR A 141 10.32 4.21 -3.14
C THR A 141 10.20 3.06 -2.14
N TRP A 142 10.24 3.37 -0.84
CA TRP A 142 10.09 2.37 0.21
C TRP A 142 8.73 1.65 0.11
N ALA A 143 7.63 2.40 0.02
CA ALA A 143 6.28 1.83 -0.07
C ALA A 143 6.09 1.00 -1.34
N THR A 144 6.68 1.42 -2.47
CA THR A 144 6.63 0.66 -3.73
C THR A 144 7.33 -0.68 -3.58
N ASN A 145 8.49 -0.74 -2.93
CA ASN A 145 9.21 -1.99 -2.67
C ASN A 145 8.37 -2.92 -1.79
N VAL A 146 7.79 -2.39 -0.70
CA VAL A 146 6.88 -3.14 0.18
C VAL A 146 5.70 -3.71 -0.60
N VAL A 147 5.01 -2.89 -1.40
CA VAL A 147 3.88 -3.34 -2.22
C VAL A 147 4.30 -4.42 -3.22
N GLY A 148 5.48 -4.29 -3.82
CA GLY A 148 6.03 -5.32 -4.71
C GLY A 148 6.21 -6.67 -4.00
N GLU A 149 6.80 -6.66 -2.79
CA GLU A 149 6.99 -7.87 -1.97
C GLU A 149 5.65 -8.48 -1.53
N GLU A 150 4.72 -7.66 -1.03
CA GLU A 150 3.45 -8.14 -0.49
C GLU A 150 2.49 -8.63 -1.57
N LEU A 151 2.44 -7.99 -2.75
CA LEU A 151 1.68 -8.51 -3.88
C LEU A 151 2.22 -9.85 -4.36
N HIS A 152 3.55 -10.01 -4.38
CA HIS A 152 4.19 -11.26 -4.78
C HIS A 152 3.82 -12.38 -3.81
N LYS A 153 3.93 -12.16 -2.49
CA LYS A 153 3.49 -13.12 -1.47
C LYS A 153 2.00 -13.44 -1.58
N ALA A 154 1.15 -12.43 -1.77
CA ALA A 154 -0.31 -12.58 -1.77
C ALA A 154 -0.80 -13.54 -2.86
N GLY A 155 -0.23 -13.48 -4.07
CA GLY A 155 -0.58 -14.40 -5.15
C GLY A 155 -0.30 -15.87 -4.81
N TRP A 156 0.88 -16.14 -4.24
CA TRP A 156 1.29 -17.48 -3.82
C TRP A 156 0.49 -17.99 -2.62
N ARG A 157 0.22 -17.12 -1.63
CA ARG A 157 -0.64 -17.42 -0.47
C ARG A 157 -2.06 -17.79 -0.89
N LEU A 158 -2.61 -17.07 -1.87
CA LEU A 158 -3.94 -17.39 -2.41
C LEU A 158 -3.94 -18.76 -3.09
N ALA A 159 -2.92 -19.08 -3.89
CA ALA A 159 -2.80 -20.40 -4.52
C ALA A 159 -2.74 -21.54 -3.49
N ASP A 160 -1.87 -21.42 -2.47
CA ASP A 160 -1.76 -22.43 -1.39
C ASP A 160 -3.06 -22.57 -0.58
N LEU A 161 -3.71 -21.45 -0.25
CA LEU A 161 -4.99 -21.47 0.44
C LEU A 161 -6.05 -22.23 -0.36
N LEU A 162 -6.14 -21.97 -1.67
CA LEU A 162 -7.09 -22.65 -2.55
C LEU A 162 -6.78 -24.15 -2.65
N GLU A 163 -5.51 -24.53 -2.81
CA GLU A 163 -5.12 -25.94 -2.84
C GLU A 163 -5.47 -26.68 -1.55
N LYS A 164 -5.29 -26.04 -0.39
CA LYS A 164 -5.58 -26.63 0.92
C LYS A 164 -7.07 -26.64 1.26
N ALA A 165 -7.84 -25.65 0.79
CA ALA A 165 -9.26 -25.56 1.08
C ALA A 165 -10.12 -26.47 0.18
N LEU A 166 -9.63 -26.81 -1.01
CA LEU A 166 -10.34 -27.65 -1.98
C LEU A 166 -9.99 -29.14 -1.89
N ARG A 167 -9.03 -29.51 -1.03
CA ARG A 167 -8.68 -30.90 -0.70
C ARG A 167 -9.36 -31.34 0.58
#